data_AF-A0A016WF20-F1
#
_entry.id   AF-A0A016WF20-F1
#
_cell.length_a   1.000
_cell.length_b   1.000
_cell.length_c   1.000
_cell.angle_alpha   90.00
_cell.angle_beta   90.00
_cell.angle_gamma   90.00
#
_symmetry.space_group_name_H-M   'P 1'
#
loop_
_entity.id
_entity.type
_entity.pdbx_description
1 polymer ?
#
loop_
_entity_poly.entity_id
_entity_poly.type
_entity_poly.pdbx_seq_one_letter_code
_entity_poly.pdbx_strand_id
1 'polypeptide(L)'
;MCSLSILRIAPQIRVEDFGWKLKLQCFAIVLYTPCNDTKYASGELARLLTEAELPVVQLHRFASKGLSKGHENFTVISAGDDSETRTKVHSIFVDGRTSAPDLRCLLQLIDNFSPPLNPVRVVEFGGFDADDVRKAYSSKEQ
;
A
#
# COMPACT_ATOMS: atom_id res chain seq x y z
N MET A 1 -22.89 -4.04 -0.31
CA MET A 1 -21.91 -4.02 0.79
C MET A 1 -20.88 -2.95 0.47
N CYS A 2 -20.80 -1.87 1.26
CA CYS A 2 -19.74 -0.87 1.17
C CYS A 2 -18.56 -1.35 2.02
N SER A 3 -17.41 -1.62 1.40
CA SER A 3 -16.17 -1.89 2.13
C SER A 3 -15.49 -0.55 2.41
N LEU A 4 -15.37 -0.18 3.68
CA LEU A 4 -14.58 0.96 4.14
C LEU A 4 -13.31 0.42 4.77
N SER A 5 -12.17 0.67 4.13
CA SER A 5 -10.86 0.30 4.68
C SER A 5 -10.15 1.58 5.10
N ILE A 6 -9.91 1.74 6.40
CA ILE A 6 -9.15 2.86 6.96
C ILE A 6 -7.75 2.34 7.27
N LEU A 7 -6.74 2.89 6.60
CA LEU A 7 -5.34 2.58 6.84
C LEU A 7 -4.70 3.72 7.64
N ARG A 8 -4.20 3.39 8.84
CA ARG A 8 -3.46 4.32 9.71
C ARG A 8 -1.97 3.98 9.63
N ILE A 9 -1.14 4.97 9.30
CA ILE A 9 0.33 4.82 9.22
C ILE A 9 0.94 5.74 10.28
N ALA A 10 1.58 5.13 11.29
CA ALA A 10 2.23 5.83 12.38
C ALA A 10 3.75 5.58 12.33
N PRO A 11 4.59 6.52 12.79
CA PRO A 11 6.03 6.31 12.89
C PRO A 11 6.35 5.18 13.89
N GLN A 12 7.53 4.57 13.75
CA GLN A 12 8.06 3.52 14.62
C GLN A 12 8.13 4.02 16.08
N ILE A 13 7.20 3.56 16.92
CA ILE A 13 7.07 4.00 18.32
C ILE A 13 8.13 3.28 19.17
N ARG A 14 9.12 4.02 19.71
CA ARG A 14 9.89 3.54 20.86
C ARG A 14 9.00 3.58 22.10
N VAL A 15 9.06 2.53 22.89
CA VAL A 15 8.17 2.22 24.02
C VAL A 15 8.45 3.13 25.23
N GLU A 16 8.25 4.46 25.11
CA GLU A 16 8.31 5.37 26.28
C GLU A 16 7.25 6.49 26.30
N ASP A 17 6.48 6.73 25.23
CA ASP A 17 5.51 7.84 25.20
C ASP A 17 4.06 7.38 25.47
N PHE A 18 3.69 7.22 26.75
CA PHE A 18 2.29 7.11 27.20
C PHE A 18 1.64 8.52 27.30
N GLY A 19 1.46 9.15 26.14
CA GLY A 19 0.62 10.33 25.94
C GLY A 19 -0.08 10.19 24.60
N TRP A 20 -1.42 10.15 24.59
CA TRP A 20 -2.24 9.71 23.44
C TRP A 20 -2.30 10.70 22.26
N LYS A 21 -1.16 11.28 21.88
CA LYS A 21 -1.03 12.12 20.70
C LYS A 21 -0.23 11.37 19.65
N LEU A 22 -0.90 10.44 18.97
CA LEU A 22 -0.35 9.76 17.80
C LEU A 22 0.00 10.83 16.75
N LYS A 23 1.29 11.10 16.56
CA LYS A 23 1.80 11.88 15.43
C LYS A 23 1.64 11.05 14.16
N LEU A 24 0.43 11.03 13.59
CA LEU A 24 0.15 10.37 12.31
C LEU A 24 0.90 11.10 11.19
N GLN A 25 1.79 10.38 10.50
CA GLN A 25 2.52 10.92 9.35
C GLN A 25 1.61 11.01 8.12
N CYS A 26 0.77 10.00 7.94
CA CYS A 26 -0.22 9.93 6.88
C CYS A 26 -1.39 9.02 7.30
N PHE A 27 -2.60 9.36 6.87
CA PHE A 27 -3.76 8.49 6.91
C PHE A 27 -4.35 8.36 5.50
N ALA A 28 -4.94 7.20 5.22
CA ALA A 28 -5.63 6.97 3.96
C ALA A 28 -6.97 6.25 4.19
N ILE A 29 -7.98 6.64 3.41
CA ILE A 29 -9.33 6.07 3.41
C ILE A 29 -9.62 5.57 2.01
N VAL A 30 -9.96 4.28 1.89
CA VAL A 30 -10.32 3.65 0.62
C VAL A 30 -11.81 3.33 0.63
N LEU A 31 -12.53 3.88 -0.34
CA LEU A 31 -13.98 3.85 -0.46
C LEU A 31 -14.38 3.17 -1.76
N TYR A 32 -15.34 2.25 -1.69
CA TYR A 32 -16.06 1.79 -2.87
C TYR A 32 -17.11 2.85 -3.26
N THR A 33 -16.95 3.46 -4.43
CA THR A 33 -17.78 4.55 -4.96
C THR A 33 -18.27 4.26 -6.39
N PRO A 34 -19.22 3.32 -6.57
CA PRO A 34 -19.65 2.86 -7.89
C PRO A 34 -20.55 3.85 -8.64
N CYS A 35 -21.21 4.77 -7.93
CA CYS A 35 -22.20 5.68 -8.49
C CYS A 35 -21.95 7.14 -8.08
N ASN A 36 -22.63 8.08 -8.74
CA ASN A 36 -22.45 9.52 -8.52
C ASN A 36 -22.71 9.94 -7.07
N ASP A 37 -23.72 9.38 -6.41
CA ASP A 37 -24.04 9.71 -5.01
C ASP A 37 -22.89 9.34 -4.08
N THR A 38 -22.32 8.14 -4.24
CA THR A 38 -21.15 7.72 -3.44
C THR A 38 -19.89 8.52 -3.77
N LYS A 39 -19.72 8.96 -5.02
CA LYS A 39 -18.62 9.84 -5.43
C LYS A 39 -18.78 11.24 -4.83
N TYR A 40 -20.00 11.75 -4.76
CA TYR A 40 -20.33 13.01 -4.10
C TYR A 40 -20.04 12.92 -2.60
N ALA A 41 -20.55 11.88 -1.93
CA ALA A 41 -20.30 11.65 -0.50
C ALA A 41 -18.80 11.53 -0.17
N SER A 42 -18.01 10.88 -1.03
CA SER A 42 -16.54 10.82 -0.84
C SER A 42 -15.87 12.18 -0.98
N GLY A 43 -16.39 13.07 -1.85
CA GLY A 43 -15.92 14.44 -1.98
C GLY A 43 -16.23 15.27 -0.74
N GLU A 44 -17.45 15.15 -0.21
CA GLU A 44 -17.84 15.78 1.05
C GLU A 44 -16.98 15.29 2.23
N LEU A 45 -16.66 14.00 2.27
CA LEU A 45 -15.74 13.47 3.28
C LEU A 45 -14.35 14.12 3.19
N ALA A 46 -13.80 14.27 1.98
CA ALA A 46 -12.53 14.97 1.80
C ALA A 46 -12.62 16.45 2.21
N ARG A 47 -13.72 17.13 1.91
CA ARG A 47 -13.97 18.51 2.35
C ARG A 47 -13.97 18.60 3.88
N LEU A 48 -14.69 17.70 4.57
CA LEU A 48 -14.73 17.66 6.03
C LEU A 48 -13.35 17.42 6.65
N LEU A 49 -12.51 16.59 6.02
CA LEU A 49 -11.13 16.37 6.49
C LEU A 49 -10.27 17.64 6.34
N THR A 50 -10.45 18.38 5.25
CA THR A 50 -9.79 19.68 5.07
C THR A 50 -10.28 20.70 6.10
N GLU A 51 -11.58 20.74 6.38
CA GLU A 51 -12.19 21.64 7.39
C GLU A 51 -11.78 21.29 8.81
N ALA A 52 -11.50 20.02 9.09
CA ALA A 52 -10.89 19.56 10.33
C ALA A 52 -9.38 19.83 10.41
N GLU A 53 -8.84 20.65 9.50
CA GLU A 53 -7.45 21.09 9.46
C GLU A 53 -6.43 19.94 9.32
N LEU A 54 -6.81 18.83 8.67
CA LEU A 54 -5.84 17.78 8.38
C LEU A 54 -4.84 18.26 7.30
N PRO A 55 -3.54 17.97 7.46
CA PRO A 55 -2.55 18.46 6.51
C PRO A 55 -2.70 17.81 5.14
N VAL A 56 -2.64 18.61 4.07
CA VAL A 56 -2.55 18.18 2.66
C VAL A 56 -3.49 17.02 2.30
N VAL A 57 -4.79 17.31 2.19
CA VAL A 57 -5.81 16.33 1.77
C VAL A 57 -5.82 16.16 0.25
N GLN A 58 -5.71 14.92 -0.21
CA GLN A 58 -5.76 14.52 -1.62
C GLN A 58 -6.87 13.50 -1.83
N LEU A 59 -7.62 13.64 -2.92
CA LEU A 59 -8.66 12.71 -3.34
C LEU A 59 -8.33 12.19 -4.72
N HIS A 60 -8.24 10.87 -4.86
CA HIS A 60 -7.98 10.19 -6.12
C HIS A 60 -9.06 9.17 -6.40
N ARG A 61 -9.58 9.18 -7.63
CA ARG A 61 -10.54 8.17 -8.11
C ARG A 61 -9.84 7.21 -9.05
N PHE A 62 -10.18 5.93 -8.94
CA PHE A 62 -9.60 4.91 -9.80
C PHE A 62 -10.61 3.80 -10.10
N ALA A 63 -10.39 3.13 -11.23
CA ALA A 63 -11.11 1.94 -11.63
C ALA A 63 -10.30 0.70 -11.26
N SER A 64 -10.89 -0.28 -10.58
CA SER A 64 -10.20 -1.54 -10.25
C SER A 64 -9.74 -2.30 -11.50
N LYS A 65 -8.77 -3.23 -11.35
CA LYS A 65 -8.35 -4.13 -12.44
C LYS A 65 -9.58 -4.83 -13.07
N GLY A 66 -9.58 -4.91 -14.40
CA GLY A 66 -10.70 -5.47 -15.19
C GLY A 66 -11.74 -4.44 -15.67
N LEU A 67 -11.73 -3.21 -15.15
CA LEU A 67 -12.57 -2.11 -15.66
C LEU A 67 -11.77 -1.17 -16.57
N SER A 68 -12.43 -0.44 -17.46
CA SER A 68 -11.79 0.58 -18.30
C SER A 68 -11.62 1.91 -17.53
N LYS A 69 -10.65 2.72 -17.94
CA LYS A 69 -10.53 4.11 -17.47
C LYS A 69 -11.82 4.86 -17.80
N GLY A 70 -12.43 5.52 -16.80
CA GLY A 70 -13.76 6.14 -16.89
C GLY A 70 -14.84 5.44 -16.06
N HIS A 71 -14.67 4.16 -15.73
CA HIS A 71 -15.53 3.42 -14.81
C HIS A 71 -14.94 3.36 -13.40
N GLU A 72 -14.52 4.53 -12.91
CA GLU A 72 -13.98 4.66 -11.55
C GLU A 72 -15.04 4.21 -10.54
N ASN A 73 -14.68 3.19 -9.77
CA ASN A 73 -15.53 2.55 -8.78
C ASN A 73 -14.92 2.61 -7.38
N PHE A 74 -13.71 3.15 -7.24
CA PHE A 74 -13.07 3.38 -5.95
C PHE A 74 -12.54 4.81 -5.84
N THR A 75 -12.52 5.30 -4.61
CA THR A 75 -11.91 6.58 -4.23
C THR A 75 -10.94 6.34 -3.09
N VAL A 76 -9.73 6.89 -3.20
CA VAL A 76 -8.74 6.96 -2.11
C VAL A 76 -8.62 8.41 -1.69
N ILE A 77 -8.76 8.66 -0.39
CA ILE A 77 -8.50 9.95 0.24
C ILE A 77 -7.27 9.78 1.11
N SER A 78 -6.21 10.55 0.89
CA SER A 78 -5.00 10.57 1.72
C SER A 78 -4.80 11.95 2.32
N ALA A 79 -4.32 12.01 3.56
CA ALA A 79 -3.78 13.24 4.13
C ALA A 79 -2.69 12.98 5.16
N GLY A 80 -1.97 14.03 5.53
CA GLY A 80 -0.76 14.04 6.36
C GLY A 80 0.35 14.80 5.65
N ASP A 81 1.40 15.19 6.37
CA ASP A 81 2.49 16.03 5.85
C ASP A 81 3.53 15.23 5.05
N ASP A 82 3.66 13.94 5.29
CA ASP A 82 4.69 13.11 4.66
C ASP A 82 4.36 12.79 3.18
N SER A 83 5.06 13.47 2.26
CA SER A 83 4.84 13.32 0.83
C SER A 83 5.22 11.94 0.32
N GLU A 84 6.27 11.33 0.85
CA GLU A 84 6.74 10.02 0.43
C GLU A 84 5.67 8.95 0.69
N THR A 85 5.11 8.92 1.91
CA THR A 85 4.04 7.99 2.25
C THR A 85 2.77 8.23 1.42
N ARG A 86 2.39 9.50 1.17
CA ARG A 86 1.25 9.81 0.28
C ARG A 86 1.49 9.29 -1.14
N THR A 87 2.69 9.45 -1.69
CA THR A 87 3.06 8.94 -3.01
C THR A 87 3.01 7.41 -3.05
N LYS A 88 3.46 6.72 -2.00
CA LYS A 88 3.33 5.25 -1.91
C LYS A 88 1.87 4.80 -1.84
N VAL A 89 1.03 5.47 -1.06
CA VAL A 89 -0.42 5.20 -1.02
C VAL A 89 -1.04 5.36 -2.40
N HIS A 90 -0.71 6.43 -3.12
CA HIS A 90 -1.16 6.61 -4.50
C HIS A 90 -0.70 5.44 -5.38
N SER A 91 0.58 5.09 -5.33
CA SER A 91 1.15 4.01 -6.13
C SER A 91 0.47 2.66 -5.87
N ILE A 92 0.23 2.32 -4.61
CA ILE A 92 -0.36 1.03 -4.21
C ILE A 92 -1.81 0.91 -4.68
N PHE A 93 -2.64 1.93 -4.43
CA PHE A 93 -4.08 1.84 -4.67
C PHE A 93 -4.49 2.34 -6.06
N VAL A 94 -4.02 3.52 -6.45
CA VAL A 94 -4.42 4.20 -7.69
C VAL A 94 -3.70 3.58 -8.88
N ASP A 95 -2.36 3.56 -8.85
CA ASP A 95 -1.56 3.01 -9.96
C ASP A 95 -1.66 1.48 -10.00
N GLY A 96 -1.67 0.83 -8.83
CA GLY A 96 -1.92 -0.60 -8.68
C GLY A 96 -3.35 -1.02 -9.03
N ARG A 97 -4.29 -0.07 -9.12
CA ARG A 97 -5.72 -0.27 -9.43
C ARG A 97 -6.35 -1.37 -8.59
N THR A 98 -6.02 -1.42 -7.30
CA THR A 98 -6.48 -2.45 -6.37
C THR A 98 -7.03 -1.83 -5.10
N SER A 99 -8.17 -2.32 -4.63
CA SER A 99 -8.77 -1.95 -3.34
C SER A 99 -8.31 -2.86 -2.21
N ALA A 100 -7.72 -4.01 -2.54
CA ALA A 100 -7.15 -4.98 -1.61
C ALA A 100 -5.71 -5.27 -2.05
N PRO A 101 -4.77 -4.35 -1.79
CA PRO A 101 -3.36 -4.59 -2.06
C PRO A 101 -2.87 -5.75 -1.20
N ASP A 102 -1.89 -6.48 -1.74
CA ASP A 102 -1.17 -7.49 -0.97
C ASP A 102 -0.51 -6.84 0.26
N LEU A 103 -0.48 -7.56 1.39
CA LEU A 103 0.18 -7.12 2.61
C LEU A 103 1.63 -6.68 2.33
N ARG A 104 2.30 -7.34 1.37
CA ARG A 104 3.65 -7.01 0.91
C ARG A 104 3.78 -5.58 0.36
N CYS A 105 2.77 -5.10 -0.35
CA CYS A 105 2.74 -3.71 -0.82
C CYS A 105 2.49 -2.75 0.35
N LEU A 106 1.67 -3.14 1.32
CA LEU A 106 1.41 -2.34 2.52
C LEU A 106 2.63 -2.24 3.44
N LEU A 107 3.52 -3.24 3.47
CA LEU A 107 4.77 -3.18 4.23
C LEU A 107 5.68 -2.02 3.79
N GLN A 108 5.62 -1.61 2.53
CA GLN A 108 6.37 -0.47 2.00
C GLN A 108 5.98 0.88 2.66
N LEU A 109 4.82 0.92 3.30
CA LEU A 109 4.33 2.08 4.07
C LEU A 109 4.92 2.15 5.47
N ILE A 110 5.48 1.05 5.97
CA ILE A 110 6.09 0.95 7.31
C ILE A 110 7.61 1.04 7.21
N ASP A 111 8.20 0.46 6.17
CA ASP A 111 9.65 0.40 6.00
C ASP A 111 10.06 0.79 4.56
N ASN A 112 11.01 1.71 4.45
CA ASN A 112 11.63 2.10 3.17
C ASN A 112 12.56 0.99 2.64
N PHE A 113 12.92 0.02 3.47
CA PHE A 113 13.90 -1.01 3.15
C PHE A 113 13.31 -2.32 2.62
N SER A 114 11.99 -2.47 2.53
CA SER A 114 11.43 -3.64 1.85
C SER A 114 11.44 -3.39 0.34
N PRO A 115 12.37 -3.99 -0.45
CA PRO A 115 12.16 -4.03 -1.89
C PRO A 115 10.76 -4.61 -2.14
N PRO A 116 10.05 -4.21 -3.22
CA PRO A 116 8.80 -4.85 -3.58
C PRO A 116 9.03 -6.35 -3.52
N LEU A 117 8.41 -7.01 -2.54
CA LEU A 117 8.59 -8.44 -2.32
C LEU A 117 8.08 -9.08 -3.59
N ASN A 118 9.02 -9.43 -4.48
CA ASN A 118 8.71 -9.96 -5.78
C ASN A 118 7.66 -11.07 -5.59
N PRO A 119 6.62 -11.14 -6.44
CA PRO A 119 5.77 -12.32 -6.48
C PRO A 119 6.70 -13.52 -6.48
N VAL A 120 6.51 -14.42 -5.49
CA VAL A 120 7.34 -15.59 -5.23
C VAL A 120 7.88 -16.07 -6.56
N ARG A 121 9.12 -15.68 -6.88
CA ARG A 121 9.83 -16.38 -7.93
C ARG A 121 9.99 -17.73 -7.28
N VAL A 122 9.24 -18.70 -7.79
CA VAL A 122 9.59 -20.10 -7.57
C VAL A 122 11.01 -20.17 -8.07
N VAL A 123 11.96 -20.08 -7.13
CA VAL A 123 13.32 -20.48 -7.39
C VAL A 123 13.17 -21.98 -7.48
N GLU A 124 12.94 -22.48 -8.69
CA GLU A 124 13.22 -23.87 -8.98
C GLU A 124 14.70 -24.03 -8.66
N PHE A 125 15.00 -24.57 -7.48
CA PHE A 125 16.26 -25.24 -7.27
C PHE A 125 16.25 -26.37 -8.28
N GLY A 126 16.86 -26.13 -9.46
CA GLY A 126 17.21 -27.18 -10.39
C GLY A 126 17.86 -28.28 -9.56
N GLY A 127 17.26 -29.46 -9.61
CA GLY A 127 17.41 -30.52 -8.63
C GLY A 127 18.86 -30.72 -8.17
N PHE A 128 19.02 -31.08 -6.91
CA PHE A 128 20.30 -31.44 -6.33
C PHE A 128 20.84 -32.71 -7.01
N ASP A 129 21.71 -32.55 -8.01
CA ASP A 129 22.48 -33.65 -8.58
C ASP A 129 23.68 -33.94 -7.67
N ALA A 130 23.54 -34.99 -6.87
CA ALA A 130 24.56 -35.41 -5.91
C ALA A 130 25.88 -35.80 -6.60
N ASP A 131 25.83 -36.25 -7.85
CA ASP A 131 27.02 -36.70 -8.57
C ASP A 131 27.81 -35.51 -9.12
N ASP A 132 27.13 -34.44 -9.57
CA ASP A 132 27.78 -33.18 -9.96
C ASP A 132 28.46 -32.48 -8.78
N VAL A 133 27.83 -32.48 -7.60
CA VAL A 133 28.42 -31.93 -6.37
C VAL A 133 29.65 -32.73 -5.94
N ARG A 134 29.59 -34.08 -5.97
CA ARG A 134 30.76 -34.92 -5.66
C ARG A 134 31.91 -34.69 -6.64
N LYS A 135 31.61 -34.56 -7.94
CA LYS A 135 32.64 -34.26 -8.96
C LYS A 135 33.32 -32.92 -8.69
N ALA A 136 32.54 -31.88 -8.42
CA ALA A 136 33.05 -30.52 -8.19
C ALA A 136 33.92 -30.42 -6.91
N TYR A 137 33.62 -31.20 -5.88
CA TYR A 137 34.43 -31.26 -4.66
C TYR A 137 35.65 -32.18 -4.78
N SER A 138 35.54 -33.28 -5.53
CA SER A 138 36.69 -34.17 -5.79
C SER A 138 37.76 -33.51 -6.67
N SER A 139 37.36 -32.58 -7.56
CA SER A 139 38.29 -31.81 -8.39
C SER A 139 39.01 -30.66 -7.66
N LYS A 140 38.67 -30.40 -6.40
CA LYS A 140 39.29 -29.33 -5.57
C LYS A 140 40.34 -29.85 -4.58
N GLU A 141 40.64 -31.14 -4.58
CA GLU A 141 41.71 -31.74 -3.75
C GLU A 141 43.00 -32.03 -4.54
N GLN A 142 43.38 -31.16 -5.49
CA GLN A 142 44.73 -31.12 -6.07
C GLN A 142 45.33 -29.72 -5.97
#